data_AF-A0A6N3H981-F1
#
_entry.id   AF-A0A6N3H981-F1
#
_cell.length_a   1.000
_cell.length_b   1.000
_cell.length_c   1.000
_cell.angle_alpha   90.00
_cell.angle_beta   90.00
_cell.angle_gamma   90.00
#
_symmetry.space_group_name_H-M   'P 1'
#
loop_
_entity.id
_entity.type
_entity.pdbx_description
1 polymer ?
#
loop_
_entity_poly.entity_id
_entity_poly.type
_entity_poly.pdbx_seq_one_letter_code
_entity_poly.pdbx_strand_id
1 'polypeptide(L)'
;MELSPKQKQQVQMKFDSYCKKTIKGEVKHYWRELTRQKSKESLFSELTRQELEQLYSMDDYCFDRSYFQVMGKAVEVNDLQIAEAFQKLSEKKREILLMLYFLDMTENEIASYLHLVQSTIHYHKQVSLRLMRQILEEMDE
;
A
#
# COMPACT_ATOMS: atom_id res chain seq x y z
N MET A 1 32.11 65.65 12.52
CA MET A 1 31.32 66.63 11.75
C MET A 1 29.87 66.23 11.86
N GLU A 2 29.01 67.12 12.36
CA GLU A 2 27.56 66.88 12.35
C GLU A 2 26.99 67.16 10.95
N LEU A 3 26.03 66.34 10.53
CA LEU A 3 25.30 66.54 9.28
C LEU A 3 24.46 67.82 9.35
N SER A 4 24.47 68.61 8.28
CA SER A 4 23.60 69.78 8.17
C SER A 4 22.12 69.35 8.12
N PRO A 5 21.16 70.23 8.47
CA PRO A 5 19.74 69.93 8.41
C PRO A 5 19.28 69.41 7.05
N LYS A 6 19.80 69.98 5.95
CA LYS A 6 19.52 69.50 4.57
C LYS A 6 20.04 68.08 4.34
N GLN A 7 21.23 67.75 4.85
CA GLN A 7 21.80 66.41 4.70
C GLN A 7 21.02 65.38 5.52
N LYS A 8 20.60 65.72 6.75
CA LYS A 8 19.72 64.87 7.57
C LYS A 8 18.40 64.57 6.85
N GLN A 9 17.78 65.57 6.24
CA GLN A 9 16.55 65.40 5.46
C GLN A 9 16.76 64.49 4.23
N GLN A 10 17.86 64.64 3.50
CA GLN A 10 18.18 63.76 2.37
C GLN A 10 18.37 62.30 2.80
N VAL A 11 19.02 62.06 3.94
CA VAL A 11 19.19 60.71 4.50
C VAL A 11 17.84 60.10 4.85
N GLN A 12 16.95 60.86 5.50
CA GLN A 12 15.59 60.41 5.81
C GLN A 12 14.79 60.05 4.55
N MET A 13 14.83 60.91 3.52
CA MET A 13 14.11 60.64 2.26
C MET A 13 14.65 59.40 1.53
N LYS A 14 15.97 59.18 1.54
CA LYS A 14 16.59 57.98 0.96
C LYS A 14 16.16 56.72 1.71
N PHE A 15 16.14 56.78 3.04
CA PHE A 15 15.71 55.68 3.88
C PHE A 15 14.22 55.36 3.71
N ASP A 16 13.35 56.37 3.66
CA ASP A 16 11.93 56.21 3.38
C ASP A 16 11.68 55.56 2.01
N SER A 17 12.38 56.05 0.97
CA SER A 17 12.33 55.47 -0.38
C SER A 17 12.79 54.01 -0.39
N TYR A 18 13.86 53.70 0.32
CA TYR A 18 14.37 52.33 0.49
C TYR A 18 13.32 51.43 1.15
N CYS A 19 12.76 51.83 2.30
CA CYS A 19 11.76 51.04 3.02
C CYS A 19 10.52 50.76 2.14
N LYS A 20 10.01 51.79 1.46
CA LYS A 20 8.87 51.66 0.54
C LYS A 20 9.17 50.71 -0.62
N LYS A 21 10.39 50.75 -1.16
CA LYS A 21 10.81 49.86 -2.25
C LYS A 21 10.95 48.42 -1.77
N THR A 22 11.54 48.21 -0.59
CA THR A 22 11.69 46.89 0.03
C THR A 22 10.33 46.25 0.28
N ILE A 23 9.39 46.96 0.92
CA ILE A 23 8.04 46.45 1.19
C ILE A 23 7.32 46.08 -0.13
N LYS A 24 7.39 46.95 -1.15
CA LYS A 24 6.81 46.64 -2.47
C LYS A 24 7.47 45.43 -3.14
N GLY A 25 8.78 45.24 -2.92
CA GLY A 25 9.53 44.09 -3.37
C GLY A 25 9.04 42.80 -2.71
N GLU A 26 8.91 42.80 -1.38
CA GLU A 26 8.44 41.65 -0.61
C GLU A 26 7.01 41.24 -0.96
N VAL A 27 6.11 42.22 -1.13
CA VAL A 27 4.75 41.94 -1.58
C VAL A 27 4.76 41.23 -2.94
N LYS A 28 5.59 41.69 -3.90
CA LYS A 28 5.72 41.02 -5.21
C LYS A 28 6.33 39.63 -5.10
N HIS A 29 7.32 39.45 -4.23
CA HIS A 29 7.95 38.17 -3.99
C HIS A 29 6.94 37.16 -3.43
N TYR A 30 6.18 37.57 -2.41
CA TYR A 30 5.11 36.77 -1.82
C TYR A 30 4.06 36.32 -2.85
N TRP A 31 3.58 37.23 -3.71
CA TRP A 31 2.62 36.87 -4.75
C TRP A 31 3.17 35.88 -5.79
N ARG A 32 4.46 35.98 -6.12
CA ARG A 32 5.13 35.01 -7.01
C ARG A 32 5.19 33.63 -6.37
N GLU A 33 5.55 33.56 -5.09
CA GLU A 33 5.57 32.28 -4.35
C GLU A 33 4.19 31.65 -4.25
N LEU A 34 3.16 32.42 -3.91
CA LEU A 34 1.77 31.94 -3.89
C LEU A 34 1.33 31.38 -5.26
N THR A 35 1.69 32.05 -6.35
CA THR A 35 1.34 31.59 -7.71
C THR A 35 2.11 30.32 -8.07
N ARG A 36 3.38 30.21 -7.66
CA ARG A 36 4.22 29.02 -7.86
C ARG A 36 3.67 27.83 -7.09
N GLN A 37 3.24 28.01 -5.84
CA GLN A 37 2.61 26.97 -5.03
C GLN A 37 1.29 26.53 -5.68
N LYS A 38 0.41 27.48 -6.03
CA LYS A 38 -0.88 27.18 -6.68
C LYS A 38 -0.73 26.44 -8.02
N SER A 39 0.37 26.62 -8.74
CA SER A 39 0.64 25.87 -9.98
C SER A 39 1.01 24.40 -9.77
N LYS A 40 1.32 24.00 -8.53
CA LYS A 40 1.80 22.67 -8.14
C LYS A 40 0.92 21.98 -7.11
N GLU A 41 0.08 22.74 -6.42
CA GLU A 41 -0.74 22.26 -5.31
C GLU A 41 -2.23 22.43 -5.66
N SER A 42 -3.00 21.39 -5.35
CA SER A 42 -4.46 21.38 -5.41
C SER A 42 -4.98 21.11 -4.00
N LEU A 43 -6.10 21.74 -3.63
CA LEU A 43 -6.74 21.44 -2.35
C LEU A 43 -7.39 20.07 -2.41
N PHE A 44 -7.26 19.27 -1.34
CA PHE A 44 -7.95 17.98 -1.24
C PHE A 44 -9.46 18.09 -1.41
N SER A 45 -10.08 19.19 -0.98
CA SER A 45 -11.51 19.46 -1.15
C SER A 45 -11.93 19.73 -2.60
N GLU A 46 -10.98 20.07 -3.46
CA GLU A 46 -11.21 20.35 -4.88
C GLU A 46 -10.92 19.13 -5.76
N LEU A 47 -10.35 18.06 -5.18
CA LEU A 47 -10.10 16.81 -5.89
C LEU A 47 -11.39 16.05 -6.12
N THR A 48 -11.51 15.50 -7.32
CA THR A 48 -12.56 14.55 -7.65
C THR A 48 -12.33 13.21 -6.95
N ARG A 49 -13.39 12.41 -6.83
CA ARG A 49 -13.29 11.06 -6.29
C ARG A 49 -12.28 10.20 -7.06
N GLN A 50 -12.23 10.35 -8.40
CA GLN A 50 -11.30 9.61 -9.24
C GLN A 50 -9.83 9.95 -8.95
N GLU A 51 -9.52 11.22 -8.69
CA GLU A 51 -8.16 11.65 -8.33
C GLU A 51 -7.77 11.16 -6.94
N LEU A 52 -8.70 11.22 -5.97
CA LEU A 52 -8.49 10.65 -4.63
C LEU A 52 -8.24 9.13 -4.70
N GLU A 53 -8.98 8.42 -5.55
CA GLU A 53 -8.81 6.99 -5.81
C GLU A 53 -7.46 6.65 -6.49
N GLN A 54 -6.76 7.63 -7.08
CA GLN A 54 -5.39 7.41 -7.59
C GLN A 54 -4.31 7.69 -6.55
N LEU A 55 -4.65 8.44 -5.50
CA LEU A 55 -3.72 8.89 -4.47
C LEU A 55 -3.71 8.00 -3.22
N TYR A 56 -4.72 7.14 -3.04
CA TYR A 56 -4.75 6.25 -1.87
C TYR A 56 -3.73 5.12 -2.02
N SER A 57 -3.11 4.77 -0.90
CA SER A 57 -2.42 3.50 -0.69
C SER A 57 -3.10 2.81 0.49
N MET A 58 -3.32 1.50 0.37
CA MET A 58 -3.67 0.68 1.51
C MET A 58 -2.39 0.12 2.11
N ASP A 59 -2.26 0.21 3.43
CA ASP A 59 -1.20 -0.50 4.14
C ASP A 59 -1.56 -1.99 4.18
N ASP A 60 -0.61 -2.85 3.80
CA ASP A 60 -0.73 -4.30 3.98
C ASP A 60 -0.49 -4.64 5.46
N TYR A 61 -1.54 -4.53 6.27
CA TYR A 61 -1.48 -4.93 7.67
C TYR A 61 -1.24 -6.45 7.79
N CYS A 62 -0.17 -6.86 8.47
CA CYS A 62 0.22 -8.27 8.65
C CYS A 62 -0.74 -9.10 9.54
N PHE A 63 -1.92 -8.61 9.90
CA PHE A 63 -2.81 -9.29 10.85
C PHE A 63 -3.57 -10.47 10.23
N ASP A 64 -3.68 -10.54 8.91
CA ASP A 64 -4.44 -11.58 8.20
C ASP A 64 -3.56 -12.73 7.67
N ARG A 65 -2.31 -12.84 8.14
CA ARG A 65 -1.36 -13.84 7.64
C ARG A 65 -1.34 -15.07 8.53
N SER A 66 -1.69 -16.21 7.95
CA SER A 66 -1.53 -17.52 8.57
C SER A 66 -0.39 -18.30 7.93
N TYR A 67 0.39 -19.01 8.75
CA TYR A 67 1.51 -19.82 8.28
C TYR A 67 1.24 -21.30 8.49
N PHE A 68 1.47 -22.09 7.44
CA PHE A 68 1.39 -23.55 7.49
C PHE A 68 2.75 -24.15 7.19
N GLN A 69 3.18 -25.12 8.00
CA GLN A 69 4.42 -25.85 7.74
C GLN A 69 4.16 -26.95 6.71
N VAL A 70 4.81 -26.86 5.57
CA VAL A 70 4.71 -27.84 4.47
C VAL A 70 6.12 -28.11 3.97
N MET A 71 6.53 -29.38 3.94
CA MET A 71 7.89 -29.77 3.52
C MET A 71 9.02 -29.03 4.26
N GLY A 72 8.81 -28.67 5.53
CA GLY A 72 9.77 -27.90 6.33
C GLY A 72 9.90 -26.42 5.94
N LYS A 73 8.99 -25.90 5.11
CA LYS A 73 8.89 -24.47 4.76
C LYS A 73 7.59 -23.90 5.33
N ALA A 74 7.68 -22.65 5.81
CA ALA A 74 6.50 -21.88 6.18
C ALA A 74 5.82 -21.33 4.91
N VAL A 75 4.61 -21.79 4.63
CA VAL A 75 3.74 -21.30 3.56
C VAL A 75 2.82 -20.23 4.12
N GLU A 76 2.88 -19.03 3.55
CA GLU A 76 2.06 -17.88 3.93
C GLU A 76 0.72 -17.90 3.19
N VAL A 77 -0.37 -17.73 3.95
CA VAL A 77 -1.73 -17.55 3.43
C VAL A 77 -2.23 -16.21 3.95
N ASN A 78 -2.41 -15.25 3.04
CA ASN A 78 -2.75 -13.86 3.36
C ASN A 78 -4.25 -13.60 3.55
N ASP A 79 -5.09 -14.59 3.24
CA ASP A 79 -6.54 -14.47 3.36
C ASP A 79 -7.02 -15.29 4.56
N LEU A 80 -7.68 -14.62 5.51
CA LEU A 80 -8.12 -15.20 6.77
C LEU A 80 -9.21 -16.27 6.58
N GLN A 81 -10.15 -16.06 5.64
CA GLN A 81 -11.20 -17.05 5.35
C GLN A 81 -10.58 -18.31 4.73
N ILE A 82 -9.65 -18.14 3.79
CA ILE A 82 -8.92 -19.27 3.17
C ILE A 82 -8.08 -20.00 4.22
N ALA A 83 -7.39 -19.27 5.11
CA ALA A 83 -6.60 -19.86 6.18
C ALA A 83 -7.46 -20.68 7.14
N GLU A 84 -8.61 -20.16 7.56
CA GLU A 84 -9.54 -20.90 8.41
C GLU A 84 -10.11 -22.13 7.70
N ALA A 85 -10.43 -22.02 6.41
CA ALA A 85 -10.88 -23.17 5.62
C ALA A 85 -9.80 -24.26 5.55
N PHE A 86 -8.52 -23.89 5.40
CA PHE A 86 -7.40 -24.84 5.49
C PHE A 86 -7.27 -25.49 6.87
N GLN A 87 -7.56 -24.77 7.95
CA GLN A 87 -7.53 -25.33 9.31
C GLN A 87 -8.62 -26.40 9.51
N LYS A 88 -9.79 -26.23 8.88
CA LYS A 88 -10.92 -27.18 8.92
C LYS A 88 -10.67 -28.44 8.06
N LEU A 89 -9.77 -28.39 7.09
CA LEU A 89 -9.35 -29.57 6.33
C LEU A 89 -8.43 -30.49 7.13
N SER A 90 -8.54 -31.80 6.89
CA SER A 90 -7.57 -32.77 7.41
C SER A 90 -6.16 -32.47 6.90
N GLU A 91 -5.13 -32.72 7.72
CA GLU A 91 -3.72 -32.40 7.43
C GLU A 91 -3.27 -32.82 6.02
N LYS A 92 -3.52 -34.08 5.62
CA LYS A 92 -3.15 -34.60 4.30
C LYS A 92 -3.80 -33.84 3.12
N LYS A 93 -5.07 -33.44 3.28
CA LYS A 93 -5.81 -32.68 2.25
C LYS A 93 -5.28 -31.26 2.14
N ARG A 94 -5.06 -30.62 3.29
CA ARG A 94 -4.45 -29.29 3.38
C ARG A 94 -3.06 -29.31 2.74
N GLU A 95 -2.21 -30.25 3.11
CA GLU A 95 -0.83 -30.35 2.62
C GLU A 95 -0.77 -30.49 1.09
N ILE A 96 -1.59 -31.37 0.51
CA ILE A 96 -1.67 -31.54 -0.96
C ILE A 96 -2.10 -30.24 -1.66
N LEU A 97 -3.09 -29.52 -1.12
CA LEU A 97 -3.53 -28.26 -1.71
C LEU A 97 -2.47 -27.15 -1.58
N LEU A 98 -1.79 -27.06 -0.44
CA LEU A 98 -0.70 -26.10 -0.25
C LEU A 98 0.47 -26.41 -1.19
N MET A 99 0.83 -27.69 -1.38
CA MET A 99 1.84 -28.07 -2.36
C MET A 99 1.43 -27.68 -3.80
N LEU A 100 0.18 -27.94 -4.18
CA LEU A 100 -0.32 -27.65 -5.54
C LEU A 100 -0.40 -26.16 -5.84
N TYR A 101 -0.93 -25.36 -4.92
CA TYR A 101 -1.33 -23.97 -5.19
C TYR A 101 -0.40 -22.91 -4.60
N PHE A 102 0.40 -23.26 -3.59
CA PHE A 102 1.30 -22.31 -2.92
C PHE A 102 2.79 -22.63 -3.13
N LEU A 103 3.11 -23.88 -3.48
CA LEU A 103 4.48 -24.30 -3.82
C LEU A 103 4.67 -24.60 -5.31
N ASP A 104 3.64 -24.35 -6.14
CA ASP A 104 3.63 -24.60 -7.59
C ASP A 104 4.06 -26.02 -8.00
N MET A 105 3.85 -27.01 -7.12
CA MET A 105 4.19 -28.40 -7.43
C MET A 105 3.12 -29.05 -8.29
N THR A 106 3.53 -29.82 -9.27
CA THR A 106 2.63 -30.64 -10.09
C THR A 106 2.14 -31.87 -9.34
N GLU A 107 1.01 -32.45 -9.78
CA GLU A 107 0.49 -33.71 -9.21
C GLU A 107 1.52 -34.85 -9.27
N ASN A 108 2.40 -34.85 -10.29
CA ASN A 108 3.47 -35.84 -10.45
C ASN A 108 4.61 -35.65 -9.46
N GLU A 109 5.03 -34.40 -9.22
CA GLU A 109 6.07 -34.09 -8.24
C GLU A 109 5.61 -34.41 -6.82
N ILE A 110 4.35 -34.09 -6.49
CA ILE A 110 3.74 -34.43 -5.21
C ILE A 110 3.61 -35.95 -5.06
N ALA A 111 3.16 -36.65 -6.10
CA ALA A 111 3.07 -38.11 -6.09
C ALA A 111 4.44 -38.74 -5.82
N SER A 112 5.48 -38.24 -6.47
CA SER A 112 6.87 -38.68 -6.28
C SER A 112 7.36 -38.40 -4.85
N TYR A 113 7.07 -37.20 -4.33
CA TYR A 113 7.46 -36.79 -2.98
C TYR A 113 6.76 -37.62 -1.88
N LEU A 114 5.48 -37.91 -2.04
CA LEU A 114 4.68 -38.68 -1.08
C LEU A 114 4.77 -40.20 -1.30
N HIS A 115 5.54 -40.66 -2.28
CA HIS A 115 5.61 -42.07 -2.69
C HIS A 115 4.24 -42.67 -3.05
N LEU A 116 3.43 -41.90 -3.77
CA LEU A 116 2.10 -42.26 -4.26
C LEU A 116 2.06 -42.24 -5.79
N VAL A 117 0.95 -42.72 -6.36
CA VAL A 117 0.65 -42.58 -7.79
C VAL A 117 -0.10 -41.28 -8.07
N GLN A 118 0.12 -40.71 -9.25
CA GLN A 118 -0.52 -39.44 -9.67
C GLN A 118 -2.04 -39.48 -9.52
N SER A 119 -2.69 -40.59 -9.86
CA SER A 119 -4.15 -40.74 -9.77
C SER A 119 -4.67 -40.60 -8.33
N THR A 120 -3.89 -41.00 -7.32
CA THR A 120 -4.22 -40.80 -5.91
C THR A 120 -4.15 -39.33 -5.53
N ILE A 121 -3.14 -38.59 -6.01
CA ILE A 121 -3.05 -37.15 -5.81
C ILE A 121 -4.20 -36.42 -6.50
N HIS A 122 -4.53 -36.82 -7.72
CA HIS A 122 -5.66 -36.27 -8.46
C HIS A 122 -6.99 -36.44 -7.70
N TYR A 123 -7.24 -37.64 -7.17
CA TYR A 123 -8.41 -37.91 -6.32
C TYR A 123 -8.42 -37.02 -5.06
N HIS A 124 -7.29 -36.95 -4.35
CA HIS A 124 -7.18 -36.12 -3.15
C HIS A 124 -7.41 -34.64 -3.47
N LYS A 125 -6.88 -34.12 -4.57
CA LYS A 125 -7.14 -32.75 -5.04
C LYS A 125 -8.64 -32.50 -5.23
N GLN A 126 -9.31 -33.35 -6.01
CA GLN A 126 -10.74 -33.18 -6.31
C GLN A 126 -11.61 -33.21 -5.04
N VAL A 127 -11.35 -34.15 -4.14
CA VAL A 127 -12.09 -34.26 -2.88
C VAL A 127 -11.79 -33.06 -1.96
N SER A 128 -10.53 -32.63 -1.88
CA SER A 128 -10.12 -31.53 -1.00
C SER A 128 -10.72 -30.20 -1.46
N LEU A 129 -10.70 -29.92 -2.76
CA LEU A 129 -11.32 -28.71 -3.32
C LEU A 129 -12.83 -28.68 -3.10
N ARG A 130 -13.51 -29.82 -3.24
CA ARG A 130 -14.96 -29.90 -2.97
C ARG A 130 -15.28 -29.58 -1.51
N LEU A 131 -14.50 -30.15 -0.58
CA LEU A 131 -14.68 -29.88 0.85
C LEU A 131 -14.33 -28.44 1.20
N MET A 132 -13.25 -27.90 0.64
CA MET A 132 -12.85 -26.52 0.85
C MET A 132 -13.95 -25.55 0.38
N ARG A 133 -14.57 -25.84 -0.76
CA ARG A 133 -15.72 -25.07 -1.26
C ARG A 133 -16.91 -25.13 -0.29
N GLN A 134 -17.28 -26.30 0.21
CA GLN A 134 -18.37 -26.45 1.18
C GLN A 134 -18.09 -25.65 2.46
N ILE A 135 -16.86 -25.75 2.99
CA ILE A 135 -16.44 -25.00 4.18
C ILE A 135 -16.55 -23.49 3.97
N LEU A 136 -16.14 -23.00 2.80
CA LEU A 136 -16.22 -21.58 2.48
C LEU A 136 -17.69 -21.12 2.31
N GLU A 137 -18.52 -21.90 1.62
CA GLU A 137 -19.96 -21.62 1.48
C GLU A 137 -20.68 -21.58 2.85
N GLU A 138 -20.32 -22.46 3.78
CA GLU A 138 -20.85 -22.48 5.16
C GLU A 138 -20.35 -21.31 6.02
N MET A 139 -19.19 -20.72 5.69
CA MET A 139 -18.62 -19.58 6.44
C MET A 139 -19.17 -18.23 5.98
N ASP A 140 -19.71 -18.17 4.77
CA ASP A 140 -20.33 -16.97 4.20
C ASP A 140 -21.82 -16.80 4.61
N GLU A 141 -22.42 -17.81 5.27
CA GLU A 141 -23.76 -17.77 5.87
C GLU A 141 -23.77 -17.22 7.30
#